data_AF-A0A511J3M4-F1
#
_entry.id   AF-A0A511J3M4-F1
#
_cell.length_a   1.000
_cell.length_b   1.000
_cell.length_c   1.000
_cell.angle_alpha   90.00
_cell.angle_beta   90.00
_cell.angle_gamma   90.00
#
_symmetry.space_group_name_H-M   'P 1'
#
loop_
_entity.id
_entity.type
_entity.pdbx_description
1 polymer ?
#
loop_
_entity_poly.entity_id
_entity_poly.type
_entity_poly.pdbx_seq_one_letter_code
_entity_poly.pdbx_strand_id
1 'polypeptide(L)'
;MLSKKQLLATFMATATLGQALITSTGVCADVITPNEPLTSVTQKEKTDIPYVTLNSDSLGETITSLSVENNILFGTKTNDHSEEAYNVAYRVYSSNSPEFNTQTATIVGSLAVNPNDLTQLIGENITNYPLSKYFYIVDNSGSNHIPMVRINGNDLVDSLSF
;
A
#
# COMPACT_ATOMS: atom_id res chain seq x y z
N MET A 1 -28.16 18.88 43.47
CA MET A 1 -27.91 17.50 43.00
C MET A 1 -28.15 17.46 41.49
N LEU A 2 -27.11 17.69 40.69
CA LEU A 2 -27.17 17.49 39.24
C LEU A 2 -27.04 15.99 38.93
N SER A 3 -27.90 15.53 38.05
CA SER A 3 -28.23 14.13 37.82
C SER A 3 -27.21 13.41 36.94
N LYS A 4 -26.95 12.14 37.28
CA LYS A 4 -26.07 11.16 36.61
C LYS A 4 -26.49 10.77 35.17
N LYS A 5 -27.06 11.69 34.37
CA LYS A 5 -27.63 11.37 33.03
C LYS A 5 -26.90 12.01 31.84
N GLN A 6 -25.81 12.74 32.04
CA GLN A 6 -25.10 13.41 30.94
C GLN A 6 -23.87 12.67 30.39
N LEU A 7 -23.55 11.46 30.87
CA LEU A 7 -22.35 10.73 30.40
C LEU A 7 -22.65 9.64 29.34
N LEU A 8 -23.91 9.39 28.97
CA LEU A 8 -24.26 8.27 28.08
C LEU A 8 -24.71 8.68 26.66
N ALA A 9 -24.83 9.98 26.36
CA ALA A 9 -25.33 10.46 25.06
C ALA A 9 -24.24 10.78 24.03
N THR A 10 -22.95 10.67 24.38
CA THR A 10 -21.83 11.04 23.48
C THR A 10 -21.23 9.83 22.73
N PHE A 11 -21.63 8.59 23.04
CA PHE A 11 -21.08 7.38 22.41
C PHE A 11 -21.92 6.82 21.24
N MET A 12 -22.99 7.48 20.81
CA MET A 12 -23.89 6.99 19.74
C MET A 12 -23.95 7.90 18.50
N ALA A 13 -23.12 8.94 18.40
CA ALA A 13 -23.22 9.96 17.34
C ALA A 13 -22.08 9.97 16.30
N THR A 14 -21.27 8.92 16.21
CA THR A 14 -20.17 8.84 15.21
C THR A 14 -20.04 7.48 14.53
N ALA A 15 -21.11 6.70 14.54
CA ALA A 15 -21.36 5.66 13.55
C ALA A 15 -22.75 6.00 13.00
N THR A 16 -22.89 6.70 11.88
CA THR A 16 -22.86 6.04 10.58
C THR A 16 -23.02 7.11 9.49
N LEU A 17 -22.13 7.03 8.50
CA LEU A 17 -22.43 7.10 7.06
C LEU A 17 -23.07 8.42 6.57
N GLY A 18 -22.39 9.24 5.78
CA GLY A 18 -21.72 8.81 4.55
C GLY A 18 -22.76 8.64 3.43
N GLN A 19 -23.31 9.75 2.94
CA GLN A 19 -23.92 9.92 1.60
C GLN A 19 -24.70 11.24 1.58
N ALA A 20 -24.02 12.34 1.29
CA ALA A 20 -24.70 13.56 0.88
C ALA A 20 -23.70 14.43 0.14
N LEU A 21 -23.40 14.09 -1.12
CA LEU A 21 -22.84 15.03 -2.08
C LEU A 21 -23.00 14.50 -3.51
N ILE A 22 -24.24 14.28 -3.96
CA ILE A 22 -24.58 14.32 -5.39
C ILE A 22 -25.93 15.04 -5.56
N THR A 23 -25.81 16.32 -5.92
CA THR A 23 -26.60 17.12 -6.88
C THR A 23 -28.08 16.83 -7.14
N SER A 24 -28.89 17.84 -6.80
CA SER A 24 -29.96 18.45 -7.61
C SER A 24 -30.07 17.98 -9.07
N THR A 25 -31.16 17.31 -9.43
CA THR A 25 -32.20 17.78 -10.38
C THR A 25 -33.23 16.67 -10.67
N GLY A 26 -34.53 17.01 -10.62
CA GLY A 26 -35.56 16.40 -11.50
C GLY A 26 -36.39 15.21 -11.00
N VAL A 27 -37.62 15.52 -10.56
CA VAL A 27 -38.94 14.87 -10.82
C VAL A 27 -39.13 13.34 -10.62
N CYS A 28 -40.22 13.04 -9.91
CA CYS A 28 -40.73 11.78 -9.35
C CYS A 28 -41.21 10.71 -10.37
N ALA A 29 -41.05 9.42 -10.06
CA ALA A 29 -42.06 8.37 -10.29
C ALA A 29 -41.68 7.01 -9.66
N ASP A 30 -42.56 6.55 -8.78
CA ASP A 30 -43.00 5.20 -8.41
C ASP A 30 -42.04 4.01 -8.14
N VAL A 31 -42.52 3.20 -7.19
CA VAL A 31 -41.89 2.13 -6.44
C VAL A 31 -41.45 0.94 -7.29
N ILE A 32 -40.17 0.57 -7.18
CA ILE A 32 -39.71 -0.82 -7.25
C ILE A 32 -38.60 -0.97 -6.20
N THR A 33 -38.78 -1.82 -5.21
CA THR A 33 -37.69 -2.36 -4.40
C THR A 33 -36.92 -3.37 -5.24
N PRO A 34 -35.61 -3.18 -5.41
CA PRO A 34 -34.72 -4.32 -5.46
C PRO A 34 -33.86 -4.27 -4.19
N ASN A 35 -33.91 -5.36 -3.43
CA ASN A 35 -32.79 -5.78 -2.60
C ASN A 35 -31.60 -6.00 -3.55
N GLU A 36 -30.93 -4.93 -3.97
CA GLU A 36 -29.55 -5.06 -4.42
C GLU A 36 -28.69 -4.93 -3.17
N PRO A 37 -27.94 -5.97 -2.78
CA PRO A 37 -26.94 -5.80 -1.75
C PRO A 37 -26.01 -4.68 -2.24
N LEU A 38 -25.75 -3.70 -1.37
CA LEU A 38 -24.66 -2.75 -1.55
C LEU A 38 -23.48 -3.54 -2.10
N THR A 39 -23.02 -3.14 -3.28
CA THR A 39 -21.85 -3.63 -3.97
C THR A 39 -20.84 -4.12 -2.94
N SER A 40 -20.70 -5.44 -2.86
CA SER A 40 -19.58 -6.04 -2.16
C SER A 40 -18.35 -5.32 -2.70
N VAL A 41 -17.65 -4.56 -1.85
CA VAL A 41 -16.30 -4.15 -2.16
C VAL A 41 -15.56 -5.47 -2.23
N THR A 42 -15.47 -6.04 -3.43
CA THR A 42 -14.77 -7.29 -3.68
C THR A 42 -13.34 -6.99 -3.28
N GLN A 43 -12.95 -7.41 -2.07
CA GLN A 43 -11.56 -7.31 -1.64
C GLN A 43 -10.76 -8.04 -2.69
N LYS A 44 -9.87 -7.32 -3.35
CA LYS A 44 -9.04 -7.91 -4.37
C LYS A 44 -8.11 -8.88 -3.66
N GLU A 45 -8.17 -10.15 -4.05
CA GLU A 45 -7.36 -11.19 -3.42
C GLU A 45 -5.87 -10.81 -3.46
N LYS A 46 -5.19 -11.12 -2.36
CA LYS A 46 -3.74 -10.97 -2.25
C LYS A 46 -3.06 -11.74 -3.38
N THR A 47 -2.30 -11.02 -4.20
CA THR A 47 -1.56 -11.57 -5.34
C THR A 47 -0.07 -11.48 -5.07
N ASP A 48 0.63 -12.61 -4.99
CA ASP A 48 2.09 -12.62 -4.81
C ASP A 48 2.80 -12.15 -6.08
N ILE A 49 3.85 -11.33 -5.90
CA ILE A 49 4.62 -10.75 -7.01
C ILE A 49 5.97 -11.44 -7.11
N PRO A 50 6.35 -12.00 -8.28
CA PRO A 50 7.71 -12.50 -8.48
C PRO A 50 8.72 -11.36 -8.51
N TYR A 51 9.90 -11.59 -7.92
CA TYR A 51 10.99 -10.62 -7.89
C TYR A 51 12.36 -11.31 -7.90
N VAL A 52 13.40 -10.53 -8.18
CA VAL A 52 14.80 -10.93 -8.07
C VAL A 52 15.41 -10.26 -6.86
N THR A 53 15.98 -11.03 -5.95
CA THR A 53 16.79 -10.52 -4.83
C THR A 53 18.12 -9.99 -5.36
N LEU A 54 18.50 -8.79 -4.93
CA LEU A 54 19.73 -8.13 -5.33
C LEU A 54 20.71 -8.00 -4.16
N ASN A 55 20.28 -7.35 -3.08
CA ASN A 55 21.11 -7.09 -1.90
C ASN A 55 20.26 -7.07 -0.63
N SER A 56 20.93 -7.12 0.52
CA SER A 56 20.36 -6.74 1.81
C SER A 56 20.47 -5.23 2.02
N ASP A 57 19.64 -4.66 2.89
CA ASP A 57 19.70 -3.25 3.27
C ASP A 57 20.94 -2.92 4.12
N SER A 58 21.06 -1.67 4.56
CA SER A 58 22.17 -1.22 5.41
C SER A 58 22.25 -1.93 6.77
N LEU A 59 21.18 -2.57 7.22
CA LEU A 59 21.08 -3.34 8.46
C LEU A 59 21.20 -4.87 8.21
N GLY A 60 21.41 -5.30 6.96
CA GLY A 60 21.50 -6.72 6.60
C GLY A 60 20.15 -7.42 6.41
N GLU A 61 19.05 -6.68 6.38
CA GLU A 61 17.70 -7.19 6.16
C GLU A 61 17.46 -7.45 4.67
N THR A 62 16.74 -8.52 4.34
CA THR A 62 16.41 -8.86 2.95
C THR A 62 14.91 -9.00 2.80
N ILE A 63 14.35 -8.55 1.68
CA ILE A 63 12.93 -8.79 1.35
C ILE A 63 12.73 -10.28 1.05
N THR A 64 11.76 -10.88 1.72
CA THR A 64 11.44 -12.32 1.65
C THR A 64 10.13 -12.61 0.94
N SER A 65 9.23 -11.62 0.84
CA SER A 65 8.00 -11.73 0.05
C SER A 65 7.55 -10.36 -0.45
N LEU A 66 6.81 -10.36 -1.57
CA LEU A 66 6.11 -9.21 -2.10
C LEU A 66 4.74 -9.65 -2.60
N SER A 67 3.73 -8.81 -2.38
CA SER A 67 2.36 -9.06 -2.84
C SER A 67 1.60 -7.77 -3.06
N VAL A 68 0.54 -7.81 -3.85
CA VAL A 68 -0.43 -6.72 -3.97
C VAL A 68 -1.78 -7.16 -3.44
N GLU A 69 -2.37 -6.33 -2.59
CA GLU A 69 -3.73 -6.50 -2.10
C GLU A 69 -4.42 -5.14 -2.18
N ASN A 70 -5.62 -5.08 -2.77
CA ASN A 70 -6.35 -3.82 -2.97
C ASN A 70 -5.51 -2.70 -3.63
N ASN A 71 -4.68 -3.06 -4.62
CA ASN A 71 -3.74 -2.18 -5.32
C ASN A 71 -2.65 -1.56 -4.44
N ILE A 72 -2.46 -2.06 -3.21
CA ILE A 72 -1.38 -1.64 -2.33
C ILE A 72 -0.28 -2.69 -2.41
N LEU A 73 0.96 -2.24 -2.58
CA LEU A 73 2.14 -3.11 -2.53
C LEU A 73 2.48 -3.44 -1.08
N PHE A 74 2.61 -4.72 -0.75
CA PHE A 74 3.05 -5.21 0.54
C PHE A 74 4.35 -5.98 0.39
N GLY A 75 5.13 -6.03 1.47
CA GLY A 75 6.32 -6.87 1.54
C GLY A 75 6.59 -7.38 2.94
N THR A 76 7.42 -8.40 3.03
CA THR A 76 7.99 -8.88 4.29
C THR A 76 9.51 -8.90 4.17
N LYS A 77 10.21 -8.61 5.27
CA LYS A 77 11.67 -8.72 5.38
C LYS A 77 12.10 -9.68 6.49
N THR A 78 13.37 -10.08 6.46
CA THR A 78 13.92 -11.14 7.32
C THR A 78 13.83 -10.86 8.82
N ASN A 79 14.25 -9.67 9.26
CA ASN A 79 14.46 -9.36 10.67
C ASN A 79 13.66 -8.16 11.14
N ASP A 80 13.46 -8.11 12.46
CA ASP A 80 13.02 -6.96 13.23
C ASP A 80 14.24 -6.43 14.01
N HIS A 81 14.97 -5.46 13.44
CA HIS A 81 16.06 -4.77 14.14
C HIS A 81 15.55 -3.61 15.02
N SER A 82 14.48 -3.81 15.79
CA SER A 82 13.95 -2.80 16.73
C SER A 82 14.99 -2.30 17.74
N GLU A 83 16.02 -3.09 18.06
CA GLU A 83 17.05 -2.76 19.06
C GLU A 83 18.21 -1.89 18.52
N GLU A 84 18.47 -1.88 17.21
CA GLU A 84 19.69 -1.29 16.60
C GLU A 84 19.43 -0.03 15.75
N ALA A 85 18.19 0.48 15.80
CA ALA A 85 17.57 1.39 14.85
C ALA A 85 16.97 0.65 13.64
N TYR A 86 15.80 1.12 13.20
CA TYR A 86 15.07 0.54 12.08
C TYR A 86 14.91 1.57 10.97
N ASN A 87 14.92 1.08 9.73
CA ASN A 87 14.56 1.90 8.59
C ASN A 87 13.06 2.20 8.64
N VAL A 88 12.67 3.47 8.52
CA VAL A 88 11.24 3.84 8.59
C VAL A 88 10.52 3.54 7.27
N ALA A 89 11.24 3.63 6.15
CA ALA A 89 10.66 3.37 4.84
C ALA A 89 11.70 3.09 3.77
N TYR A 90 11.33 2.23 2.83
CA TYR A 90 12.05 1.98 1.59
C TYR A 90 11.44 2.82 0.46
N ARG A 91 12.22 3.13 -0.57
CA ARG A 91 11.71 3.83 -1.76
C ARG A 91 11.51 2.86 -2.92
N VAL A 92 10.46 3.10 -3.70
CA VAL A 92 10.22 2.39 -4.96
C VAL A 92 10.69 3.28 -6.10
N TYR A 93 11.55 2.72 -6.94
CA TYR A 93 12.03 3.35 -8.17
C TYR A 93 11.51 2.59 -9.38
N SER A 94 11.10 3.31 -10.42
CA SER A 94 10.86 2.76 -11.74
C SER A 94 12.06 3.01 -12.66
N SER A 95 12.33 2.08 -13.57
CA SER A 95 13.45 2.18 -14.51
C SER A 95 13.20 1.33 -15.75
N ASN A 96 13.82 1.73 -16.86
CA ASN A 96 13.87 0.94 -18.08
C ASN A 96 15.19 0.16 -18.25
N SER A 97 16.09 0.26 -17.26
CA SER A 97 17.37 -0.46 -17.21
C SER A 97 17.28 -1.67 -16.27
N PRO A 98 17.85 -2.84 -16.67
CA PRO A 98 17.94 -4.02 -15.80
C PRO A 98 18.96 -3.85 -14.66
N GLU A 99 19.83 -2.85 -14.76
CA GLU A 99 20.76 -2.42 -13.71
C GLU A 99 20.24 -1.16 -13.04
N PHE A 100 20.24 -1.14 -11.71
CA PHE A 100 19.78 0.02 -10.94
C PHE A 100 20.77 1.18 -11.04
N ASN A 101 20.27 2.35 -11.41
CA ASN A 101 21.04 3.60 -11.43
C ASN A 101 20.11 4.75 -11.02
N THR A 102 20.45 5.42 -9.92
CA THR A 102 19.67 6.52 -9.34
C THR A 102 19.57 7.75 -10.23
N GLN A 103 20.48 7.93 -11.20
CA GLN A 103 20.46 9.06 -12.13
C GLN A 103 19.43 8.90 -13.25
N THR A 104 19.06 7.66 -13.57
CA THR A 104 18.14 7.34 -14.67
C THR A 104 16.81 6.76 -14.18
N ALA A 105 16.75 6.32 -12.93
CA ALA A 105 15.56 5.79 -12.30
C ALA A 105 14.72 6.90 -11.68
N THR A 106 13.40 6.70 -11.61
CA THR A 106 12.44 7.68 -11.08
C THR A 106 11.82 7.14 -9.81
N ILE A 107 11.75 7.94 -8.73
CA ILE A 107 11.01 7.55 -7.53
C ILE A 107 9.51 7.60 -7.84
N VAL A 108 8.81 6.51 -7.55
CA VAL A 108 7.36 6.36 -7.82
C VAL A 108 6.54 6.04 -6.59
N GLY A 109 7.18 5.70 -5.48
CA GLY A 109 6.50 5.47 -4.21
C GLY A 109 7.44 5.10 -3.07
N SER A 110 6.86 4.60 -1.99
CA SER A 110 7.56 4.12 -0.81
C SER A 110 6.88 2.90 -0.19
N LEU A 111 7.62 2.13 0.60
CA LEU A 111 7.09 1.11 1.51
C LEU A 111 7.49 1.49 2.93
N ALA A 112 6.51 1.87 3.75
CA ALA A 112 6.71 2.14 5.16
C ALA A 112 6.83 0.84 5.95
N VAL A 113 7.70 0.81 6.96
CA VAL A 113 7.76 -0.29 7.92
C VAL A 113 6.57 -0.17 8.88
N ASN A 114 5.85 -1.28 9.09
CA ASN A 114 4.73 -1.31 10.02
C ASN A 114 5.25 -1.19 11.46
N PRO A 115 4.84 -0.19 12.24
CA PRO A 115 5.35 0.01 13.59
C PRO A 115 4.95 -1.08 14.60
N ASN A 116 3.93 -1.88 14.28
CA ASN A 116 3.48 -2.98 15.14
C ASN A 116 4.16 -4.32 14.82
N ASP A 117 4.79 -4.42 13.65
CA ASP A 117 5.53 -5.59 13.19
C ASP A 117 6.61 -5.09 12.22
N LEU A 118 7.83 -4.91 12.72
CA LEU A 118 8.89 -4.30 11.92
C LEU A 118 9.35 -5.20 10.76
N THR A 119 8.86 -6.43 10.64
CA THR A 119 9.12 -7.28 9.47
C THR A 119 8.20 -6.95 8.29
N GLN A 120 7.09 -6.26 8.53
CA GLN A 120 6.09 -5.97 7.51
C GLN A 120 6.31 -4.60 6.88
N LEU A 121 6.16 -4.56 5.56
CA LEU A 121 6.29 -3.38 4.72
C LEU A 121 4.94 -3.09 4.06
N ILE A 122 4.48 -1.85 4.16
CA ILE A 122 3.22 -1.38 3.58
C ILE A 122 3.52 -0.24 2.62
N GLY A 123 3.21 -0.47 1.35
CA GLY A 123 3.44 0.45 0.26
C GLY A 123 2.31 1.42 -0.02
N GLU A 124 2.51 2.18 -1.07
CA GLU A 124 1.49 3.05 -1.65
C GLU A 124 0.60 2.31 -2.66
N ASN A 125 -0.48 2.97 -3.08
CA ASN A 125 -1.33 2.47 -4.14
C ASN A 125 -0.58 2.51 -5.49
N ILE A 126 -0.43 1.33 -6.12
CA ILE A 126 0.38 1.17 -7.34
C ILE A 126 -0.36 1.50 -8.64
N THR A 127 -1.67 1.82 -8.59
CA THR A 127 -2.46 2.13 -9.80
C THR A 127 -1.90 3.31 -10.60
N ASN A 128 -1.20 4.23 -9.93
CA ASN A 128 -0.59 5.40 -10.56
C ASN A 128 0.88 5.19 -10.95
N TYR A 129 1.44 3.99 -10.77
CA TYR A 129 2.83 3.75 -11.14
C TYR A 129 2.98 3.83 -12.66
N PRO A 130 4.05 4.47 -13.17
CA PRO A 130 4.26 4.60 -14.59
C PRO A 130 4.60 3.25 -15.21
N LEU A 131 4.20 3.02 -16.46
CA LEU A 131 4.68 1.87 -17.23
C LEU A 131 6.20 1.95 -17.35
N SER A 132 6.88 0.97 -16.75
CA SER A 132 8.35 0.87 -16.73
C SER A 132 8.75 -0.60 -16.85
N LYS A 133 9.91 -0.90 -17.43
CA LYS A 133 10.35 -2.30 -17.57
C LYS A 133 10.66 -2.97 -16.22
N TYR A 134 11.14 -2.20 -15.26
CA TYR A 134 11.54 -2.68 -13.95
C TYR A 134 11.13 -1.72 -12.85
N PHE A 135 10.85 -2.28 -11.67
CA PHE A 135 10.73 -1.54 -10.43
C PHE A 135 11.74 -2.07 -9.42
N TYR A 136 12.24 -1.19 -8.56
CA TYR A 136 13.23 -1.52 -7.54
C TYR A 136 12.75 -1.02 -6.19
N ILE A 137 12.83 -1.87 -5.16
CA ILE A 137 12.71 -1.42 -3.77
C ILE A 137 14.12 -1.20 -3.25
N VAL A 138 14.35 0.01 -2.75
CA VAL A 138 15.69 0.53 -2.46
C VAL A 138 15.72 1.04 -1.04
N ASP A 139 16.72 0.61 -0.29
CA ASP A 139 17.09 1.26 0.96
C ASP A 139 17.80 2.58 0.64
N ASN A 140 17.16 3.67 1.05
CA ASN A 140 17.68 5.03 0.94
C ASN A 140 18.05 5.62 2.31
N SER A 141 18.24 4.77 3.33
CA SER A 141 18.75 5.21 4.62
C SER A 141 20.26 5.52 4.48
N GLY A 142 20.58 6.81 4.46
CA GLY A 142 21.95 7.30 4.33
C GLY A 142 22.35 7.74 2.91
N SER A 143 23.66 7.78 2.65
CA SER A 143 24.21 8.28 1.37
C SER A 143 24.22 7.24 0.25
N ASN A 144 24.09 5.96 0.60
CA ASN A 144 24.10 4.86 -0.35
C ASN A 144 22.66 4.45 -0.68
N HIS A 145 22.38 4.29 -1.96
CA HIS A 145 21.10 3.77 -2.44
C HIS A 145 21.30 2.29 -2.72
N ILE A 146 20.77 1.42 -1.86
CA ILE A 146 21.01 -0.02 -1.94
C ILE A 146 19.77 -0.69 -2.53
N PRO A 147 19.78 -1.10 -3.82
CA PRO A 147 18.66 -1.79 -4.41
C PRO A 147 18.56 -3.19 -3.81
N MET A 148 17.45 -3.49 -3.13
CA MET A 148 17.25 -4.75 -2.44
C MET A 148 16.63 -5.81 -3.35
N VAL A 149 15.63 -5.41 -4.14
CA VAL A 149 14.93 -6.30 -5.09
C VAL A 149 14.61 -5.59 -6.38
N ARG A 150 14.47 -6.38 -7.45
CA ARG A 150 13.96 -5.96 -8.76
C ARG A 150 12.70 -6.73 -9.11
N ILE A 151 11.65 -6.02 -9.51
CA ILE A 151 10.36 -6.55 -9.97
C ILE A 151 10.27 -6.24 -11.47
N ASN A 152 9.81 -7.18 -12.30
CA ASN A 152 9.53 -6.83 -13.71
C ASN A 152 8.23 -6.03 -13.77
N GLY A 153 8.18 -5.02 -14.64
CA GLY A 153 7.02 -4.14 -14.72
C GLY A 153 5.73 -4.85 -15.10
N ASN A 154 5.81 -5.85 -15.98
CA ASN A 154 4.64 -6.65 -16.38
C ASN A 154 4.07 -7.42 -15.18
N ASP A 155 4.92 -8.01 -14.34
CA ASP A 155 4.48 -8.76 -13.16
C ASP A 155 3.73 -7.85 -12.17
N LEU A 156 4.15 -6.58 -12.06
CA LEU A 156 3.50 -5.60 -11.19
C LEU A 156 2.18 -5.08 -11.79
N VAL A 157 2.12 -4.84 -13.10
CA VAL A 157 0.90 -4.35 -13.78
C VAL A 157 -0.15 -5.46 -13.93
N ASP A 158 0.27 -6.70 -14.20
CA ASP A 158 -0.64 -7.85 -14.30
C ASP A 158 -1.34 -8.11 -12.95
N SER A 159 -0.67 -7.82 -11.82
CA SER A 159 -1.31 -7.86 -10.49
C SER A 159 -2.51 -6.91 -10.33
N LEU A 160 -2.60 -5.87 -11.18
CA LEU A 160 -3.72 -4.92 -11.19
C LEU A 160 -4.93 -5.40 -12.03
N SER A 161 -4.84 -6.51 -12.76
CA SER A 161 -5.85 -6.90 -13.75
C SER A 161 -6.94 -7.87 -13.26
N PHE A 162 -6.95 -8.24 -11.96
CA PHE A 162 -7.93 -9.14 -11.35
C PHE A 162 -8.97 -8.42 -10.47
#